data_AF-A0A093GRG2-F1
#
_entry.id   AF-A0A093GRG2-F1
#
_cell.length_a   1.000
_cell.length_b   1.000
_cell.length_c   1.000
_cell.angle_alpha   90.00
_cell.angle_beta   90.00
_cell.angle_gamma   90.00
#
_symmetry.space_group_name_H-M   'P 1'
#
loop_
_entity.id
_entity.type
_entity.pdbx_description
1 polymer ?
#
loop_
_entity_poly.entity_id
_entity_poly.type
_entity_poly.pdbx_seq_one_letter_code
_entity_poly.pdbx_strand_id
1 'polypeptide(L)'
;PGRGRPPASPQPFLPGAKGEPGRKGRAGVRGPPGPPGPRGPPGEPGRPGPPGPPGPGPGGYIPSFYSPKIAFYAGLRKPHEGYEVLRFDDVVTNVGNYYEPSSGKFTCPLPGIYFFTYHVLMRGGDGTSRADLLCKNGQVRAAHLPSPA
;
A
#
# COMPACT_ATOMS: atom_id res chain seq x y z
N PRO A 1 -93.38 -110.11 6.30
CA PRO A 1 -93.76 -109.23 5.17
C PRO A 1 -92.92 -107.94 5.18
N GLY A 2 -91.99 -107.83 4.23
CA GLY A 2 -91.00 -106.76 4.17
C GLY A 2 -91.57 -105.40 3.75
N ARG A 3 -90.88 -104.34 4.20
CA ARG A 3 -90.92 -102.92 3.81
C ARG A 3 -89.73 -102.30 4.56
N GLY A 4 -88.76 -101.61 4.01
CA GLY A 4 -88.38 -101.20 2.68
C GLY A 4 -87.13 -100.34 2.88
N ARG A 5 -86.11 -100.47 2.02
CA ARG A 5 -85.06 -99.46 1.92
C ARG A 5 -84.94 -99.08 0.44
N PRO A 6 -85.20 -97.81 0.08
CA PRO A 6 -85.14 -97.38 -1.32
C PRO A 6 -83.68 -97.39 -1.82
N PRO A 7 -83.47 -97.47 -3.14
CA PRO A 7 -82.13 -97.48 -3.73
C PRO A 7 -81.40 -96.16 -3.47
N ALA A 8 -80.09 -96.25 -3.20
CA ALA A 8 -79.23 -95.09 -3.05
C ALA A 8 -79.14 -94.34 -4.40
N SER A 9 -79.46 -93.05 -4.37
CA SER A 9 -79.38 -92.12 -5.50
C SER A 9 -77.93 -91.99 -5.98
N PRO A 10 -77.68 -91.78 -7.29
CA PRO A 10 -76.32 -91.49 -7.77
C PRO A 10 -75.85 -90.16 -7.18
N GLN A 11 -74.68 -90.16 -6.52
CA GLN A 11 -74.06 -88.95 -5.99
C GLN A 11 -73.61 -88.06 -7.16
N PRO A 12 -73.97 -86.76 -7.19
CA PRO A 12 -73.37 -85.83 -8.13
C PRO A 12 -71.90 -85.61 -7.75
N PHE A 13 -70.97 -85.87 -8.66
CA PHE A 13 -69.59 -85.43 -8.48
C PHE A 13 -69.57 -83.90 -8.48
N LEU A 14 -69.16 -83.31 -7.36
CA LEU A 14 -69.00 -81.86 -7.20
C LEU A 14 -67.94 -81.34 -8.19
N PRO A 15 -68.18 -80.22 -8.91
CA PRO A 15 -67.13 -79.57 -9.69
C PRO A 15 -65.94 -79.24 -8.78
N GLY A 16 -64.73 -79.66 -9.20
CA GLY A 16 -63.51 -79.45 -8.43
C GLY A 16 -63.30 -77.97 -8.10
N ALA A 17 -62.85 -77.67 -6.88
CA ALA A 17 -62.58 -76.30 -6.46
C ALA A 17 -61.60 -75.63 -7.44
N LYS A 18 -61.94 -74.43 -7.93
CA LYS A 18 -61.06 -73.63 -8.77
C LYS A 18 -59.78 -73.35 -8.00
N GLY A 19 -58.62 -73.65 -8.60
CA GLY A 19 -57.32 -73.47 -7.96
C GLY A 19 -57.09 -72.04 -7.48
N GLU A 20 -56.31 -71.90 -6.40
CA GLU A 20 -56.02 -70.59 -5.82
C GLU A 20 -55.35 -69.65 -6.85
N PRO A 21 -55.65 -68.34 -6.82
CA PRO A 21 -54.96 -67.37 -7.65
C PRO A 21 -53.44 -67.43 -7.45
N GLY A 22 -52.69 -67.40 -8.56
CA GLY A 22 -51.24 -67.43 -8.52
C GLY A 22 -50.66 -66.28 -7.69
N ARG A 23 -49.51 -66.54 -7.04
CA ARG A 23 -48.83 -65.52 -6.22
C ARG A 23 -48.45 -64.31 -7.08
N LYS A 24 -48.68 -63.11 -6.54
CA LYS A 24 -48.29 -61.85 -7.18
C LYS A 24 -46.78 -61.84 -7.44
N GLY A 25 -46.38 -61.38 -8.62
CA GLY A 25 -44.96 -61.30 -9.01
C GLY A 25 -44.14 -60.44 -8.04
N ARG A 26 -42.84 -60.69 -7.97
CA ARG A 26 -41.92 -59.90 -7.15
C ARG A 26 -41.91 -58.44 -7.63
N ALA A 27 -41.78 -57.50 -6.69
CA ALA A 27 -41.62 -56.09 -7.00
C ALA A 27 -40.38 -55.87 -7.88
N GLY A 28 -40.49 -54.94 -8.84
CA GLY A 28 -39.36 -54.57 -9.69
C GLY A 28 -38.22 -53.97 -8.88
N VAL A 29 -36.99 -54.08 -9.40
CA VAL A 29 -35.82 -53.44 -8.79
C VAL A 29 -35.95 -51.93 -8.81
N ARG A 30 -35.48 -51.27 -7.74
CA ARG A 30 -35.43 -49.81 -7.65
C ARG A 30 -34.50 -49.28 -8.75
N GLY A 31 -34.94 -48.21 -9.42
CA GLY A 31 -34.13 -47.55 -10.45
C GLY A 31 -32.81 -46.97 -9.89
N PRO A 32 -31.86 -46.66 -10.77
CA PRO A 32 -30.58 -46.08 -10.35
C PRO A 32 -30.77 -44.72 -9.67
N PRO A 33 -29.81 -44.27 -8.83
CA PRO A 33 -29.78 -42.92 -8.32
C PRO A 33 -29.78 -41.89 -9.46
N GLY A 34 -30.41 -40.74 -9.20
CA GLY A 34 -30.40 -39.63 -10.16
C GLY A 34 -28.99 -39.04 -10.34
N PRO A 35 -28.77 -38.27 -11.42
CA PRO A 35 -27.50 -37.59 -11.64
C PRO A 35 -27.23 -36.54 -10.55
N PRO A 36 -25.96 -36.17 -10.31
CA PRO A 36 -25.61 -35.05 -9.45
C PRO A 36 -26.31 -33.75 -9.87
N GLY A 37 -26.64 -32.91 -8.88
CA GLY A 37 -27.23 -31.60 -9.15
C GLY A 37 -26.28 -30.66 -9.89
N PRO A 38 -26.81 -29.60 -10.52
CA PRO A 38 -25.99 -28.60 -11.18
C PRO A 38 -25.09 -27.85 -10.17
N ARG A 39 -23.97 -27.32 -10.66
CA ARG A 39 -23.10 -26.43 -9.88
C ARG A 39 -23.87 -25.18 -9.45
N GLY A 40 -23.66 -24.74 -8.21
CA GLY A 40 -24.23 -23.49 -7.71
C GLY A 40 -23.76 -22.25 -8.48
N PRO A 41 -24.47 -21.13 -8.37
CA PRO A 41 -24.11 -19.89 -9.05
C PRO A 41 -22.76 -19.34 -8.56
N PRO A 42 -22.05 -18.53 -9.36
CA PRO A 42 -20.88 -17.78 -8.91
C PRO A 42 -21.20 -16.89 -7.70
N GLY A 43 -20.21 -16.66 -6.84
CA GLY A 43 -20.34 -15.74 -5.71
C GLY A 43 -20.48 -14.29 -6.17
N GLU A 44 -21.04 -13.45 -5.30
CA GLU A 44 -21.19 -12.02 -5.58
C GLU A 44 -19.83 -11.31 -5.70
N PRO A 45 -19.73 -10.25 -6.52
CA PRO A 45 -18.54 -9.41 -6.57
C PRO A 45 -18.16 -8.84 -5.20
N GLY A 46 -16.86 -8.66 -4.96
CA GLY A 46 -16.37 -8.00 -3.76
C GLY A 46 -16.86 -6.55 -3.67
N ARG A 47 -16.97 -6.03 -2.44
CA ARG A 47 -17.35 -4.63 -2.23
C ARG A 47 -16.28 -3.69 -2.81
N PRO A 48 -16.68 -2.51 -3.33
CA PRO A 48 -15.72 -1.48 -3.72
C PRO A 48 -14.76 -1.15 -2.57
N GLY A 49 -13.51 -0.83 -2.90
CA GLY A 49 -12.54 -0.34 -1.93
C GLY A 49 -12.98 1.00 -1.31
N PRO A 50 -12.40 1.40 -0.17
CA PRO A 50 -12.67 2.70 0.41
C PRO A 50 -12.26 3.82 -0.57
N PRO A 51 -12.93 4.99 -0.53
CA PRO A 51 -12.50 6.16 -1.29
C PRO A 51 -11.03 6.50 -1.02
N GLY A 52 -10.32 6.96 -2.05
CA GLY A 52 -8.97 7.50 -1.89
C GLY A 52 -8.97 8.74 -0.97
N PRO A 53 -7.81 9.12 -0.42
CA PRO A 53 -7.68 10.34 0.36
C PRO A 53 -8.12 11.56 -0.47
N PRO A 54 -8.67 12.61 0.17
CA PRO A 54 -9.03 13.84 -0.53
C PRO A 54 -7.85 14.40 -1.34
N GLY A 55 -8.10 14.75 -2.59
CA GLY A 55 -7.14 15.49 -3.39
C GLY A 55 -6.92 16.89 -2.82
N PRO A 56 -5.80 17.57 -3.13
CA PRO A 56 -5.59 18.97 -2.76
C PRO A 56 -6.76 19.81 -3.31
N GLY A 57 -7.56 20.41 -2.43
CA GLY A 57 -8.74 21.17 -2.83
C GLY A 57 -8.41 22.45 -3.62
N PRO A 58 -9.37 22.97 -4.41
CA PRO A 58 -9.25 24.23 -5.15
C PRO A 58 -9.28 25.40 -4.15
N GLY A 59 -8.11 25.72 -3.59
CA GLY A 59 -7.98 26.67 -2.50
C GLY A 59 -6.75 26.47 -1.61
N GLY A 60 -5.95 25.41 -1.80
CA GLY A 60 -4.56 25.30 -1.32
C GLY A 60 -4.31 25.44 0.19
N TYR A 61 -5.33 25.71 1.01
CA TYR A 61 -5.20 25.88 2.44
C TYR A 61 -5.54 24.57 3.12
N ILE A 62 -4.59 23.64 3.03
CA ILE A 62 -4.40 22.70 4.13
C ILE A 62 -4.09 23.58 5.36
N PRO A 63 -4.69 23.39 6.54
CA PRO A 63 -4.07 23.84 7.78
C PRO A 63 -2.82 22.97 7.97
N SER A 64 -1.80 23.17 7.11
CA SER A 64 -0.54 22.48 7.20
C SER A 64 0.08 22.97 8.48
N PHE A 65 0.15 22.08 9.46
CA PHE A 65 1.23 22.01 10.43
C PHE A 65 2.47 22.76 9.88
N TYR A 66 2.86 23.82 10.59
CA TYR A 66 3.90 24.78 10.24
C TYR A 66 4.99 24.16 9.36
N SER A 67 5.04 24.49 8.06
CA SER A 67 6.26 24.27 7.29
C SER A 67 7.31 25.21 7.87
N PRO A 68 8.39 24.71 8.48
CA PRO A 68 9.37 25.58 9.08
C PRO A 68 10.01 26.42 7.98
N LYS A 69 9.90 27.74 8.11
CA LYS A 69 10.63 28.67 7.27
C LYS A 69 12.10 28.61 7.68
N ILE A 70 12.99 28.40 6.70
CA ILE A 70 14.42 28.25 6.94
C ILE A 70 15.15 29.14 5.95
N ALA A 71 15.91 30.10 6.46
CA ALA A 71 16.71 31.00 5.64
C ALA A 71 17.80 31.66 6.49
N PHE A 72 18.97 31.92 5.92
CA PHE A 72 19.98 32.75 6.56
C PHE A 72 20.70 33.63 5.54
N TYR A 73 21.22 34.76 6.03
CA TYR A 73 22.10 35.67 5.29
C TYR A 73 23.07 36.29 6.29
N ALA A 74 24.37 36.19 6.01
CA ALA A 74 25.42 36.69 6.89
C ALA A 74 26.61 37.22 6.09
N GLY A 75 27.24 38.26 6.62
CA GLY A 75 28.48 38.86 6.13
C GLY A 75 29.69 38.52 7.00
N LEU A 76 30.87 38.98 6.58
CA LEU A 76 32.13 38.82 7.30
C LEU A 76 32.55 40.19 7.85
N ARG A 77 32.64 40.37 9.18
CA ARG A 77 33.02 41.67 9.77
C ARG A 77 34.52 41.94 9.70
N LYS A 78 35.31 40.90 9.88
CA LYS A 78 36.78 40.99 9.92
C LYS A 78 37.38 40.18 8.78
N PRO A 79 38.46 40.68 8.14
CA PRO A 79 39.23 39.87 7.21
C PRO A 79 39.64 38.56 7.87
N HIS A 80 39.59 37.49 7.10
CA HIS A 80 39.90 36.15 7.55
C HIS A 80 41.04 35.59 6.70
N GLU A 81 42.00 34.92 7.35
CA GLU A 81 43.21 34.40 6.72
C GLU A 81 43.35 32.89 6.96
N GLY A 82 44.13 32.22 6.11
CA GLY A 82 44.37 30.78 6.22
C GLY A 82 43.36 29.92 5.47
N TYR A 83 43.38 28.62 5.80
CA TYR A 83 42.64 27.55 5.11
C TYR A 83 41.50 26.97 5.97
N GLU A 84 41.03 27.74 6.96
CA GLU A 84 39.92 27.34 7.83
C GLU A 84 38.56 27.81 7.30
N VAL A 85 37.48 27.34 7.93
CA VAL A 85 36.10 27.70 7.55
C VAL A 85 35.89 29.19 7.76
N LEU A 86 35.40 29.89 6.73
CA LEU A 86 34.97 31.28 6.85
C LEU A 86 33.75 31.39 7.79
N ARG A 87 33.94 32.11 8.90
CA ARG A 87 32.91 32.35 9.92
C ARG A 87 32.23 33.69 9.63
N PHE A 88 31.16 33.65 8.83
CA PHE A 88 30.34 34.83 8.54
C PHE A 88 29.58 35.27 9.80
N ASP A 89 30.21 36.14 10.56
CA ASP A 89 29.80 36.54 11.90
C ASP A 89 28.82 37.72 11.92
N ASP A 90 28.59 38.39 10.78
CA ASP A 90 27.61 39.48 10.65
C ASP A 90 26.24 38.94 10.21
N VAL A 91 25.48 38.36 11.14
CA VAL A 91 24.20 37.74 10.81
C VAL A 91 23.11 38.80 10.60
N VAL A 92 22.58 38.86 9.38
CA VAL A 92 21.46 39.74 9.01
C VAL A 92 20.12 39.01 9.11
N THR A 93 20.08 37.73 8.74
CA THR A 93 18.88 36.89 8.83
C THR A 93 19.27 35.48 9.24
N ASN A 94 18.50 34.85 10.12
CA ASN A 94 18.70 33.45 10.55
C ASN A 94 17.38 32.80 11.00
N VAL A 95 16.43 32.67 10.08
CA VAL A 95 15.12 32.06 10.36
C VAL A 95 15.31 30.59 10.71
N GLY A 96 14.91 30.22 11.92
CA GLY A 96 15.07 28.86 12.46
C GLY A 96 16.40 28.61 13.19
N ASN A 97 17.34 29.57 13.17
CA ASN A 97 18.63 29.49 13.89
C ASN A 97 19.48 28.26 13.54
N TYR A 98 19.51 27.88 12.26
CA TYR A 98 20.25 26.72 11.77
C TYR A 98 21.62 27.06 11.18
N TYR A 99 21.92 28.35 11.01
CA TYR A 99 23.27 28.85 10.76
C TYR A 99 23.94 29.20 12.09
N GLU A 100 25.13 28.67 12.34
CA GLU A 100 25.91 28.88 13.55
C GLU A 100 27.13 29.77 13.26
N PRO A 101 27.11 31.07 13.62
CA PRO A 101 28.14 32.04 13.23
C PRO A 101 29.51 31.73 13.83
N SER A 102 29.53 31.13 15.03
CA SER A 102 30.78 30.74 15.69
C SER A 102 31.56 29.66 14.92
N SER A 103 30.87 28.87 14.10
CA SER A 103 31.46 27.77 13.31
C SER A 103 31.46 28.01 11.80
N GLY A 104 30.67 28.97 11.32
CA GLY A 104 30.48 29.24 9.89
C GLY A 104 29.59 28.23 9.17
N LYS A 105 28.89 27.34 9.89
CA LYS A 105 28.18 26.19 9.32
C LYS A 105 26.67 26.34 9.40
N PHE A 106 26.01 25.89 8.33
CA PHE A 106 24.56 25.65 8.30
C PHE A 106 24.29 24.16 8.49
N THR A 107 23.39 23.81 9.40
CA THR A 107 22.96 22.42 9.65
C THR A 107 21.55 22.22 9.11
N CYS A 108 21.37 21.36 8.09
CA CYS A 108 20.05 21.04 7.55
C CYS A 108 19.15 20.44 8.65
N PRO A 109 18.05 21.12 9.06
CA PRO A 109 17.16 20.58 10.10
C PRO A 109 16.21 19.52 9.57
N LEU A 110 15.92 19.55 8.27
CA LEU A 110 14.99 18.67 7.60
C LEU A 110 15.58 18.19 6.26
N PRO A 111 15.27 16.95 5.82
CA PRO A 111 15.58 16.50 4.47
C PRO A 111 14.87 17.40 3.44
N GLY A 112 15.61 17.84 2.41
CA GLY A 112 15.07 18.71 1.39
C GLY A 112 16.13 19.28 0.45
N ILE A 113 15.68 20.11 -0.48
CA ILE A 113 16.54 20.85 -1.41
C ILE A 113 16.77 22.24 -0.83
N TYR A 114 18.03 22.66 -0.78
CA TYR A 114 18.46 23.93 -0.24
C TYR A 114 19.24 24.70 -1.31
N PHE A 115 19.07 26.02 -1.32
CA PHE A 115 19.82 26.93 -2.17
C PHE A 115 20.88 27.65 -1.33
N PHE A 116 22.11 27.69 -1.85
CA PHE A 116 23.21 28.44 -1.26
C PHE A 116 23.87 29.27 -2.35
N THR A 117 24.14 30.53 -2.02
CA THR A 117 24.99 31.42 -2.81
C THR A 117 25.97 32.09 -1.87
N TYR A 118 27.17 32.39 -2.35
CA TYR A 118 28.20 33.08 -1.60
C TYR A 118 28.94 34.04 -2.53
N HIS A 119 29.43 35.13 -1.94
CA HIS A 119 30.31 36.08 -2.61
C HIS A 119 31.45 36.37 -1.64
N VAL A 120 32.67 35.99 -2.02
CA VAL A 120 33.87 36.23 -1.21
C VAL A 120 34.78 37.18 -1.96
N LEU A 121 35.09 38.32 -1.33
CA LEU A 121 36.12 39.21 -1.81
C LEU A 121 37.48 38.73 -1.29
N MET A 122 38.33 38.28 -2.19
CA MET A 122 39.68 37.81 -1.87
C MET A 122 40.68 38.95 -2.07
N ARG A 123 41.54 39.19 -1.07
CA ARG A 123 42.67 40.11 -1.22
C ARG A 123 43.80 39.41 -1.98
N GLY A 124 44.04 39.80 -3.23
CA GLY A 124 45.17 39.31 -4.02
C GLY A 124 46.50 39.93 -3.58
N GLY A 125 47.62 39.22 -3.75
CA GLY A 125 48.93 39.83 -3.51
C GLY A 125 50.17 38.92 -3.51
N ASP A 126 50.03 37.59 -3.42
CA ASP A 126 51.19 36.69 -3.27
C ASP A 126 51.44 35.77 -4.49
N GLY A 127 50.65 35.89 -5.55
CA GLY A 127 50.76 35.02 -6.73
C GLY A 127 50.21 33.59 -6.51
N THR A 128 49.61 33.31 -5.36
CA THR A 128 48.99 32.02 -5.07
C THR A 128 47.52 32.04 -5.52
N SER A 129 47.14 31.10 -6.38
CA SER A 129 45.73 30.85 -6.70
C SER A 129 45.00 30.38 -5.44
N ARG A 130 44.21 31.25 -4.81
CA ARG A 130 43.31 30.88 -3.73
C ARG A 130 41.92 30.61 -4.29
N ALA A 131 41.22 29.65 -3.72
CA ALA A 131 39.83 29.36 -4.07
C ALA A 131 38.98 29.37 -2.81
N ASP A 132 37.78 29.92 -2.90
CA ASP A 132 36.75 29.78 -1.89
C ASP A 132 35.82 28.62 -2.25
N LEU A 133 35.48 27.81 -1.25
CA LEU A 133 34.83 26.52 -1.42
C LEU A 133 33.53 26.45 -0.63
N LEU A 134 32.46 25.99 -1.29
CA LEU A 134 31.24 25.54 -0.61
C LEU A 134 31.34 24.04 -0.37
N CYS A 135 31.34 23.64 0.91
CA CYS A 135 31.50 22.25 1.31
C CYS A 135 30.22 21.70 1.96
N LYS A 136 29.92 20.42 1.68
CA LYS A 136 28.90 19.62 2.39
C LYS A 136 29.59 18.41 3.01
N ASN A 137 29.62 18.35 4.34
CA ASN A 137 30.21 17.26 5.13
C ASN A 137 31.67 16.95 4.71
N GLY A 138 32.49 17.99 4.55
CA GLY A 138 33.89 17.86 4.15
C GLY A 138 34.13 17.67 2.65
N GLN A 139 33.08 17.47 1.84
CA GLN A 139 33.20 17.35 0.38
C GLN A 139 32.88 18.68 -0.30
N VAL A 140 33.73 19.10 -1.24
CA VAL A 140 33.50 20.29 -2.08
C VAL A 140 32.30 20.08 -2.99
N ARG A 141 31.42 21.08 -3.06
CA ARG A 141 30.22 21.10 -3.92
C ARG A 141 30.24 22.23 -4.94
N ALA A 142 30.91 23.33 -4.62
CA ALA A 142 31.20 24.41 -5.55
C ALA A 142 32.52 25.08 -5.14
N ALA A 143 33.20 25.68 -6.10
CA ALA A 143 34.43 26.44 -5.89
C ALA A 143 34.36 27.71 -6.74
N HIS A 144 34.85 28.82 -6.20
CA HIS A 144 35.10 30.04 -6.95
C HIS A 144 36.60 30.30 -7.00
N LEU A 145 37.09 30.61 -8.19
CA LEU A 145 38.47 31.04 -8.43
C LEU A 145 38.41 32.52 -8.76
N PRO A 146 39.07 33.39 -7.98
CA PRO A 146 39.18 34.79 -8.30
C PRO A 146 39.94 34.93 -9.62
N SER A 147 39.47 35.84 -10.47
CA SER A 147 40.15 36.14 -11.73
C SER A 147 41.57 36.62 -11.46
N PRO A 148 42.57 36.20 -12.27
CA PRO A 148 43.89 36.81 -12.21
C PRO A 148 43.76 38.31 -12.48
N ALA A 149 44.43 39.12 -11.66
CA ALA A 149 44.52 40.57 -11.84
C ALA A 149 45.37 40.92 -13.08
#